data_AF-A0A2G9SU10-F1
#
_entry.id   AF-A0A2G9SU10-F1
#
_cell.length_a   1.000
_cell.length_b   1.000
_cell.length_c   1.000
_cell.angle_alpha   90.00
_cell.angle_beta   90.00
_cell.angle_gamma   90.00
#
_symmetry.space_group_name_H-M   'P 1'
#
loop_
_entity.id
_entity.type
_entity.pdbx_description
1 polymer ?
#
loop_
_entity_poly.entity_id
_entity_poly.type
_entity_poly.pdbx_seq_one_letter_code
_entity_poly.pdbx_strand_id
1 'polypeptide(L)' 'MLTYNGEAHNLTQRKNMKDLSIRMQQFFDHYLKGAPMPRWMKEGIPAIEKTINMGYEFAN' A
#
# COMPACT_ATOMS: atom_id res chain seq x y z
N MET A 1 7.12 6.74 -2.85
CA MET A 1 5.89 7.38 -3.37
C MET A 1 5.01 6.27 -3.97
N LEU A 2 3.70 6.27 -3.69
CA LEU A 2 2.76 5.30 -4.27
C LEU A 2 2.42 5.70 -5.71
N THR A 3 2.27 4.72 -6.61
CA THR A 3 1.97 4.97 -8.03
C THR A 3 0.98 3.93 -8.55
N TYR A 4 -0.16 4.42 -9.05
CA TYR A 4 -1.20 3.62 -9.67
C TYR A 4 -1.17 3.82 -11.19
N ASN A 5 -0.69 2.82 -11.92
CA ASN A 5 -0.56 2.92 -13.38
C ASN A 5 -1.93 3.03 -14.06
N GLY A 6 -2.08 4.01 -14.96
CA GLY A 6 -3.32 4.25 -15.70
C GLY A 6 -4.40 5.00 -14.91
N GLU A 7 -4.07 5.58 -13.76
CA GLU A 7 -4.94 6.49 -12.99
C GLU A 7 -4.45 7.92 -13.08
N ALA A 8 -5.38 8.87 -12.94
CA ALA A 8 -5.08 10.29 -12.82
C ALA A 8 -4.86 10.69 -11.34
N HIS A 9 -4.98 11.99 -11.02
CA HIS A 9 -4.89 12.49 -9.64
C HIS A 9 -5.92 11.82 -8.72
N ASN A 10 -7.15 11.66 -9.20
CA ASN A 10 -8.20 10.95 -8.49
C ASN A 10 -8.29 9.50 -9.01
N LEU A 11 -8.32 8.55 -8.08
CA LEU A 11 -8.47 7.14 -8.40
C LEU A 11 -9.91 6.85 -8.84
N THR A 12 -10.05 6.13 -9.94
CA THR A 12 -11.34 5.74 -10.51
C THR A 12 -11.58 4.24 -10.41
N GLN A 13 -10.53 3.41 -10.50
CA GLN A 13 -10.66 1.98 -10.39
C GLN A 13 -10.82 1.57 -8.93
N ARG A 14 -11.88 0.81 -8.64
CA ARG A 14 -12.22 0.37 -7.28
C ARG A 14 -11.10 -0.41 -6.59
N LYS A 15 -10.31 -1.18 -7.34
CA LYS A 15 -9.14 -1.90 -6.79
C LYS A 15 -8.07 -0.95 -6.24
N ASN A 16 -7.83 0.18 -6.93
CA ASN A 16 -6.82 1.15 -6.54
C ASN A 16 -7.31 1.98 -5.35
N MET A 17 -8.60 2.36 -5.34
CA MET A 17 -9.22 3.02 -4.18
C MET A 17 -9.08 2.17 -2.91
N LYS A 18 -9.38 0.87 -2.99
CA LYS A 18 -9.24 -0.05 -1.85
C LYS A 18 -7.79 -0.20 -1.39
N ASP A 19 -6.85 -0.41 -2.30
CA ASP A 19 -5.42 -0.50 -1.95
C ASP A 19 -4.94 0.78 -1.25
N LEU A 20 -5.32 1.97 -1.75
CA LEU A 20 -4.96 3.23 -1.10
C LEU A 20 -5.54 3.34 0.31
N SER A 21 -6.80 2.96 0.51
CA SER A 21 -7.42 2.96 1.85
C SER A 21 -6.68 2.03 2.82
N ILE A 22 -6.29 0.83 2.38
CA ILE A 22 -5.53 -0.12 3.21
C ILE A 22 -4.16 0.46 3.57
N ARG A 23 -3.42 0.99 2.59
CA ARG A 23 -2.08 1.57 2.84
C ARG A 23 -2.15 2.75 3.79
N MET A 24 -3.17 3.60 3.65
CA MET A 24 -3.39 4.72 4.54
C MET A 24 -3.69 4.26 5.97
N GLN A 25 -4.56 3.26 6.14
CA GLN A 25 -4.84 2.66 7.44
C GLN A 25 -3.57 2.08 8.08
N GLN A 26 -2.82 1.24 7.35
CA GLN A 26 -1.60 0.63 7.87
C GLN A 26 -0.52 1.66 8.23
N PHE A 27 -0.43 2.75 7.46
CA PHE A 27 0.47 3.85 7.78
C PHE A 27 0.13 4.50 9.12
N PHE A 28 -1.14 4.87 9.31
CA PHE A 28 -1.55 5.48 10.57
C PHE A 28 -1.51 4.49 11.74
N ASP A 29 -1.86 3.23 11.53
CA ASP A 29 -1.79 2.22 12.59
C ASP A 29 -0.34 2.02 13.04
N HIS A 30 0.64 2.04 12.14
CA HIS A 30 2.05 1.95 12.51
C HIS A 30 2.50 3.17 13.34
N TYR A 31 2.29 4.38 12.83
CA TYR A 31 2.82 5.59 13.46
C TYR A 31 2.03 6.07 14.68
N LEU A 32 0.73 5.78 14.74
CA LEU A 32 -0.17 6.33 15.76
C LEU A 32 -0.68 5.30 16.77
N LYS A 33 -0.58 4.00 16.46
CA LYS A 33 -1.08 2.92 17.32
C LYS A 33 -0.04 1.88 17.70
N GLY A 34 1.20 2.02 17.22
CA GLY A 34 2.28 1.07 17.49
C GLY A 34 2.08 -0.29 16.80
N ALA A 35 1.26 -0.36 15.74
CA ALA A 35 1.15 -1.57 14.96
C ALA A 35 2.49 -1.88 14.24
N PRO A 36 2.77 -3.16 13.92
CA PRO A 36 3.94 -3.51 13.14
C PRO A 36 3.94 -2.80 11.77
N MET A 37 5.13 -2.44 11.28
CA MET A 37 5.28 -1.82 9.96
C MET A 37 4.88 -2.83 8.86
N PRO A 38 4.03 -2.46 7.88
CA PRO A 38 3.71 -3.34 6.77
C PRO A 38 4.91 -3.46 5.81
N ARG A 39 5.05 -4.62 5.16
CA ARG A 39 6.19 -4.94 4.29
C ARG A 39 6.34 -3.97 3.14
N TRP A 40 5.23 -3.55 2.51
CA TRP A 40 5.27 -2.57 1.42
C TRP A 40 5.89 -1.22 1.84
N MET A 41 5.81 -0.87 3.12
CA MET A 41 6.38 0.37 3.66
C MET A 41 7.87 0.22 3.95
N LYS A 42 8.30 -0.94 4.43
CA LYS A 42 9.70 -1.24 4.73
C LYS A 42 10.54 -1.51 3.48
N GLU A 43 10.04 -2.36 2.60
CA GLU A 43 10.79 -2.92 1.46
C GLU A 43 10.34 -2.34 0.10
N GLY A 44 9.18 -1.69 0.05
CA GLY A 44 8.53 -1.36 -1.22
C GLY A 44 7.93 -2.60 -1.89
N ILE A 45 7.46 -2.43 -3.12
CA ILE A 45 6.97 -3.54 -3.96
C ILE A 45 7.66 -3.44 -5.31
N PRO A 46 8.39 -4.48 -5.75
CA PRO A 46 9.01 -4.50 -7.07
C PRO A 46 7.98 -4.27 -8.18
N ALA A 47 8.38 -3.55 -9.24
CA ALA A 47 7.47 -3.25 -10.34
C ALA A 47 6.89 -4.52 -11.01
N ILE A 48 7.69 -5.59 -11.06
CA ILE A 48 7.30 -6.90 -11.58
C ILE A 48 6.28 -7.65 -10.70
N GLU A 49 6.21 -7.32 -9.41
CA GLU A 49 5.28 -7.92 -8.46
C GLU A 49 3.99 -7.12 -8.29
N LYS A 50 3.93 -5.91 -8.87
CA LYS A 50 2.71 -5.09 -8.84
C LYS A 50 1.54 -5.91 -9.36
N THR A 51 0.45 -5.97 -8.60
CA THR A 51 -0.77 -6.76 -8.83
C THR A 51 -0.71 -8.25 -8.47
N ILE A 52 0.47 -8.81 -8.20
CA ILE A 52 0.65 -10.19 -7.74
C ILE A 52 0.78 -10.22 -6.21
N ASN A 53 1.64 -9.35 -5.67
CA ASN A 53 1.81 -9.16 -4.24
C ASN A 53 1.61 -7.68 -3.88
N MET A 54 0.76 -7.42 -2.89
CA MET A 54 0.43 -6.06 -2.43
C MET A 54 1.22 -5.65 -1.17
N GLY A 55 1.98 -6.57 -0.57
CA GLY A 55 2.87 -6.33 0.57
C GLY A 55 2.14 -5.92 1.85
N TYR A 56 0.88 -6.33 2.02
CA TYR A 56 0.03 -5.96 3.16
C TYR A 56 0.42 -6.68 4.44
N GLU A 57 1.15 -7.78 4.34
CA GLU A 57 1.73 -8.50 5.47
C GLU A 57 2.66 -7.60 6.29
N PHE A 58 2.77 -7.89 7.58
CA PHE A 58 3.70 -7.17 8.45
C PHE A 58 5.13 -7.63 8.22
N ALA A 59 6.06 -6.69 8.26
CA ALA A 59 7.47 -7.01 8.22
C ALA A 59 7.88 -7.68 9.54
N ASN A 60 8.58 -8.81 9.43
CA ASN A 60 9.28 -9.43 10.56
C ASN A 60 10.47 -8.56 11.00
#